data_AF-A0A952NJ88-F1
#
_entry.id   AF-A0A952NJ88-F1
#
_cell.length_a   1.000
_cell.length_b   1.000
_cell.length_c   1.000
_cell.angle_alpha   90.00
_cell.angle_beta   90.00
_cell.angle_gamma   90.00
#
_symmetry.space_group_name_H-M   'P 1'
#
loop_
_entity.id
_entity.type
_entity.pdbx_description
1 polymer ?
#
loop_
_entity_poly.entity_id
_entity_poly.type
_entity_poly.pdbx_seq_one_letter_code
_entity_poly.pdbx_strand_id
1 'polypeptide(L)'
;MRNDPMQPGADREVLRVALDRQAAQDFAQMANRLKAQNPHVRVQPSAFVSFLVSDFFATYFEKDFGILVAEFFDAKSYHEAQLQQAKAQGDFERVMAESLVTIRKIKARSRRKSGQKRKAKSSSNPESAG
;
A
#
# COMPACT_ATOMS: atom_id res chain seq x y z
N MET A 1 50.44 -12.82 -14.86
CA MET A 1 49.64 -11.77 -14.20
C MET A 1 48.21 -11.91 -14.71
N ARG A 2 47.27 -12.34 -13.86
CA ARG A 2 45.85 -12.50 -14.23
C ARG A 2 45.16 -11.18 -13.92
N ASN A 3 44.57 -10.57 -14.94
CA ASN A 3 43.66 -9.43 -14.78
C ASN A 3 42.29 -9.99 -14.42
N ASP A 4 41.89 -9.88 -13.16
CA ASP A 4 40.49 -10.06 -12.78
C ASP A 4 39.70 -8.80 -13.17
N PRO A 5 38.58 -8.91 -13.89
CA PRO A 5 37.72 -7.77 -14.16
C PRO A 5 37.01 -7.38 -12.85
N MET A 6 37.37 -6.20 -12.35
CA MET A 6 36.68 -5.49 -11.29
C MET A 6 35.20 -5.34 -11.71
N GLN A 7 34.30 -6.09 -11.08
CA GLN A 7 32.87 -5.88 -11.26
C GLN A 7 32.53 -4.48 -10.74
N PRO A 8 31.83 -3.64 -11.53
CA PRO A 8 31.38 -2.34 -11.04
C PRO A 8 30.37 -2.61 -9.91
N GLY A 9 30.67 -2.06 -8.73
CA GLY A 9 29.76 -2.10 -7.59
C GLY A 9 28.41 -1.55 -8.04
N ALA A 10 27.38 -2.40 -8.01
CA ALA A 10 26.01 -1.92 -8.03
C ALA A 10 25.85 -1.04 -6.79
N ASP A 11 25.91 0.28 -6.97
CA ASP A 11 25.53 1.25 -5.96
C ASP A 11 24.12 0.88 -5.51
N ARG A 12 24.02 0.24 -4.35
CA ARG A 12 22.74 -0.15 -3.78
C ARG A 12 22.02 1.14 -3.45
N GLU A 13 21.02 1.48 -4.25
CA GLU A 13 20.13 2.60 -3.97
C GLU A 13 19.39 2.31 -2.66
N VAL A 14 19.85 2.91 -1.56
CA VAL A 14 19.27 2.70 -0.23
C VAL A 14 18.09 3.62 -0.04
N LEU A 15 16.88 3.09 -0.21
CA LEU A 15 15.65 3.80 0.12
C LEU A 15 15.47 3.86 1.65
N ARG A 16 15.33 5.08 2.20
CA ARG A 16 14.96 5.30 3.61
C ARG A 16 13.45 5.47 3.71
N VAL A 17 12.80 4.53 4.38
CA VAL A 17 11.35 4.56 4.59
C VAL A 17 11.04 4.96 6.03
N ALA A 18 10.17 5.95 6.19
CA ALA A 18 9.63 6.34 7.49
C ALA A 18 8.18 5.87 7.61
N LEU A 19 7.83 5.32 8.77
CA LEU A 19 6.43 5.04 9.10
C LEU A 19 5.73 6.34 9.47
N ASP A 20 4.48 6.49 9.04
CA ASP A 20 3.64 7.57 9.55
C ASP A 20 3.36 7.39 11.05
N ARG A 21 2.77 8.41 11.67
CA ARG A 21 2.51 8.42 13.11
C ARG A 21 1.63 7.25 13.56
N GLN A 22 0.64 6.87 12.77
CA GLN A 22 -0.29 5.80 13.15
C GLN A 22 0.38 4.43 12.99
N ALA A 23 1.03 4.18 11.86
CA ALA A 23 1.77 2.96 11.60
C ALA A 23 2.90 2.74 12.62
N ALA A 24 3.58 3.81 13.04
CA ALA A 24 4.59 3.75 14.10
C ALA A 24 3.98 3.32 15.46
N GLN A 25 2.79 3.83 15.80
CA GLN A 25 2.08 3.42 17.03
C GLN A 25 1.65 1.96 16.97
N ASP A 26 1.07 1.53 15.84
CA ASP A 26 0.61 0.16 15.65
C ASP A 26 1.78 -0.84 15.72
N PHE A 27 2.91 -0.49 15.09
CA PHE A 27 4.14 -1.26 15.18
C PHE A 27 4.65 -1.37 16.63
N ALA A 28 4.65 -0.26 17.39
CA ALA A 28 5.06 -0.27 18.79
C ALA A 28 4.16 -1.15 19.66
N GLN A 29 2.84 -1.11 19.45
CA GLN A 29 1.89 -1.97 20.17
C GLN A 29 2.14 -3.46 19.88
N MET A 30 2.37 -3.82 18.63
CA MET A 30 2.69 -5.18 18.23
C MET A 30 4.02 -5.65 18.84
N ALA A 31 5.06 -4.82 18.80
CA ALA A 31 6.35 -5.13 19.41
C ALA A 31 6.23 -5.33 20.94
N ASN A 32 5.41 -4.51 21.62
CA ASN A 32 5.17 -4.65 23.05
C ASN A 32 4.43 -5.94 23.39
N ARG A 33 3.42 -6.33 22.60
CA ARG A 33 2.71 -7.60 22.78
C ARG A 33 3.64 -8.81 22.61
N LEU A 34 4.51 -8.77 21.60
CA LEU A 34 5.49 -9.84 21.38
C LEU A 34 6.47 -9.97 22.56
N LYS A 35 6.96 -8.85 23.08
CA LYS A 35 7.84 -8.84 24.26
C LYS A 35 7.14 -9.30 25.53
N ALA A 36 5.85 -8.99 25.69
CA ALA A 36 5.07 -9.45 26.84
C ALA A 36 4.90 -10.97 26.85
N GLN A 37 4.79 -11.60 25.67
CA GLN A 37 4.69 -13.06 25.54
C GLN A 37 6.05 -13.76 25.61
N ASN A 38 7.09 -13.13 25.06
CA ASN A 38 8.45 -13.66 25.09
C ASN A 38 9.47 -12.51 25.26
N PRO A 39 9.99 -12.30 26.49
CA PRO A 39 10.90 -11.20 26.80
C PRO A 39 12.20 -11.20 26.01
N HIS A 40 12.62 -12.35 25.47
CA HIS A 40 13.86 -12.48 24.71
C HIS A 40 13.70 -12.13 23.23
N VAL A 41 12.48 -11.82 22.77
CA VAL A 41 12.23 -11.46 21.37
C VAL A 41 12.82 -10.09 21.05
N ARG A 42 13.74 -10.08 20.09
CA ARG A 42 14.32 -8.85 19.52
C ARG A 42 13.61 -8.51 18.22
N VAL A 43 12.82 -7.45 18.24
CA VAL A 43 12.15 -6.94 17.04
C VAL A 43 13.12 -6.04 16.26
N GLN A 44 13.37 -6.38 15.00
CA GLN A 44 14.15 -5.54 14.08
C GLN A 44 13.20 -4.86 13.08
N PRO A 45 12.96 -3.54 13.21
CA PRO A 45 11.97 -2.85 12.38
C PRO A 45 12.28 -2.92 10.88
N SER A 46 13.55 -2.79 10.49
CA SER A 46 13.96 -2.87 9.08
C SER A 46 13.63 -4.22 8.46
N ALA A 47 14.04 -5.32 9.11
CA ALA A 47 13.75 -6.67 8.65
C ALA A 47 12.25 -6.94 8.56
N PHE A 48 11.48 -6.43 9.52
CA PHE A 48 10.03 -6.56 9.53
C PHE A 48 9.37 -5.80 8.37
N VAL A 49 9.77 -4.55 8.12
CA VAL A 49 9.28 -3.77 6.97
C VAL A 49 9.67 -4.44 5.65
N SER A 50 10.90 -4.94 5.52
CA SER A 50 11.33 -5.67 4.33
C SER A 50 10.49 -6.93 4.08
N PHE A 51 10.16 -7.68 5.13
CA PHE A 51 9.26 -8.82 5.05
C PHE A 51 7.88 -8.41 4.56
N LEU A 52 7.27 -7.37 5.15
CA LEU A 52 5.94 -6.89 4.77
C LEU A 52 5.89 -6.43 3.31
N VAL A 53 6.90 -5.69 2.85
CA VAL A 53 6.96 -5.23 1.45
C VAL A 53 7.07 -6.42 0.50
N SER A 54 7.91 -7.40 0.83
CA SER A 54 8.12 -8.59 -0.01
C SER A 54 6.87 -9.47 -0.06
N ASP A 55 6.24 -9.72 1.08
CA ASP A 55 5.01 -10.49 1.18
C ASP A 55 3.86 -9.79 0.47
N PHE A 56 3.74 -8.47 0.66
CA PHE A 56 2.73 -7.68 -0.03
C PHE A 56 2.90 -7.74 -1.55
N PHE A 57 4.15 -7.62 -2.03
CA PHE A 57 4.46 -7.73 -3.45
C PHE A 57 4.05 -9.10 -4.01
N ALA A 58 4.48 -10.19 -3.35
CA ALA A 58 4.20 -11.55 -3.80
C ALA A 58 2.71 -11.91 -3.76
N THR A 59 1.99 -11.43 -2.73
CA THR A 59 0.65 -11.93 -2.43
C THR A 59 -0.46 -11.06 -3.02
N TYR A 60 -0.27 -9.74 -3.05
CA TYR A 60 -1.33 -8.77 -3.32
C TYR A 60 -1.03 -7.82 -4.49
N PHE A 61 0.24 -7.46 -4.71
CA PHE A 61 0.58 -6.40 -5.65
C PHE A 61 0.14 -6.70 -7.08
N GLU A 62 0.38 -7.91 -7.60
CA GLU A 62 -0.05 -8.24 -8.96
C GLU A 62 -1.57 -8.33 -9.13
N LYS A 63 -2.27 -8.84 -8.11
CA LYS A 63 -3.74 -9.01 -8.16
C LYS A 63 -4.47 -7.68 -8.08
N ASP A 64 -3.94 -6.74 -7.31
CA ASP A 64 -4.56 -5.44 -7.03
C ASP A 64 -3.82 -4.27 -7.70
N PHE A 65 -2.91 -4.54 -8.64
CA PHE A 65 -2.01 -3.54 -9.25
C PHE A 65 -2.74 -2.27 -9.69
N GLY A 66 -3.80 -2.40 -10.49
CA GLY A 66 -4.55 -1.23 -10.99
C GLY A 66 -5.28 -0.42 -9.90
N ILE A 67 -5.64 -1.06 -8.78
CA ILE A 67 -6.25 -0.38 -7.63
C ILE A 67 -5.16 0.35 -6.83
N LEU A 68 -4.03 -0.31 -6.61
CA LEU A 68 -2.90 0.26 -5.88
C LEU A 68 -2.32 1.47 -6.60
N VAL A 69 -2.18 1.37 -7.93
CA VAL A 69 -1.73 2.50 -8.74
C VAL A 69 -2.69 3.69 -8.64
N ALA A 70 -4.00 3.44 -8.50
CA ALA A 70 -4.97 4.51 -8.39
C ALA A 70 -5.14 5.09 -6.98
N GLU A 71 -4.89 4.30 -5.93
CA GLU A 71 -5.08 4.72 -4.52
C GLU A 71 -3.79 5.26 -3.89
N PHE A 72 -2.62 4.75 -4.29
CA PHE A 72 -1.33 5.06 -3.65
C PHE A 72 -0.27 5.62 -4.59
N PHE A 73 -0.44 5.49 -5.90
CA PHE A 73 0.47 6.09 -6.89
C PHE A 73 -0.26 7.16 -7.70
N ASP A 74 0.47 7.94 -8.52
CA ASP A 74 -0.11 9.00 -9.32
C ASP A 74 -1.03 8.44 -10.42
N ALA A 75 -2.29 8.24 -10.04
CA ALA A 75 -3.34 7.67 -10.86
C ALA A 75 -3.51 8.41 -12.20
N LYS A 76 -3.28 9.73 -12.20
CA LYS A 76 -3.43 10.57 -13.39
C LYS A 76 -2.35 10.22 -14.42
N SER A 77 -1.09 10.19 -13.98
CA SER A 77 0.05 9.83 -14.82
C SER A 77 -0.06 8.40 -15.37
N TYR A 78 -0.54 7.46 -14.55
CA TYR A 78 -0.77 6.08 -15.00
C TYR A 78 -1.84 5.95 -16.08
N HIS A 79 -3.00 6.61 -15.88
CA HIS A 79 -4.07 6.57 -16.87
C HIS A 79 -3.71 7.30 -18.16
N GLU A 80 -2.96 8.40 -18.09
CA GLU A 80 -2.44 9.10 -19.27
C GLU A 80 -1.48 8.22 -20.09
N ALA A 81 -0.60 7.46 -19.43
CA ALA A 81 0.29 6.51 -20.09
C ALA A 81 -0.47 5.35 -20.79
N GLN A 82 -1.47 4.78 -20.11
CA GLN A 82 -2.37 3.76 -20.67
C GLN A 82 -3.13 4.29 -21.90
N LEU A 83 -3.66 5.51 -21.82
CA LEU A 83 -4.31 6.22 -22.93
C LEU A 83 -3.38 6.40 -24.12
N GLN A 84 -2.12 6.77 -23.90
CA GLN A 84 -1.13 6.94 -24.96
C GLN A 84 -0.75 5.61 -25.63
N GLN A 85 -0.52 4.55 -24.84
CA GLN A 85 -0.25 3.21 -25.39
C GLN A 85 -1.43 2.68 -26.22
N ALA A 86 -2.66 2.87 -25.74
CA ALA A 86 -3.86 2.44 -26.44
C ALA A 86 -4.09 3.19 -27.76
N LYS A 87 -3.77 4.50 -27.80
CA LYS A 87 -3.78 5.29 -29.05
C LYS A 87 -2.77 4.76 -30.07
N ALA A 88 -1.61 4.29 -29.59
CA ALA A 88 -0.56 3.76 -30.46
C ALA A 88 -0.87 2.35 -31.00
N GLN A 89 -1.65 1.54 -30.29
CA GLN A 89 -1.95 0.14 -30.65
C GLN A 89 -3.28 -0.05 -31.41
N GLY A 90 -4.07 1.01 -31.63
CA GLY A 90 -5.36 0.93 -32.34
C GLY A 90 -6.53 0.35 -31.50
N ASP A 91 -6.25 -0.20 -30.31
CA ASP A 91 -7.23 -0.78 -29.38
C ASP A 91 -7.82 0.26 -28.39
N PHE A 92 -7.90 1.52 -28.82
CA PHE A 92 -8.25 2.66 -27.98
C PHE A 92 -9.58 2.50 -27.24
N GLU A 93 -10.64 2.10 -27.95
CA GLU A 93 -11.99 1.98 -27.37
C GLU A 93 -12.05 0.91 -26.28
N ARG A 94 -11.35 -0.22 -26.47
CA ARG A 94 -11.33 -1.32 -25.50
C ARG A 94 -10.62 -0.90 -24.22
N VAL A 95 -9.43 -0.31 -24.35
CA VAL A 95 -8.65 0.18 -23.19
C VAL A 95 -9.38 1.32 -22.47
N MET A 96 -10.13 2.15 -23.21
CA MET A 96 -10.96 3.20 -22.59
C MET A 96 -12.11 2.63 -21.77
N ALA A 97 -12.81 1.63 -22.31
CA ALA A 97 -13.90 0.97 -21.63
C ALA A 97 -13.40 0.29 -20.33
N GLU A 98 -12.29 -0.45 -20.41
CA GLU A 98 -11.65 -1.10 -19.26
C GLU A 98 -11.17 -0.09 -18.21
N SER A 99 -10.57 1.03 -18.65
CA SER A 99 -10.13 2.11 -17.76
C SER A 99 -11.30 2.78 -17.04
N LEU A 100 -12.40 3.06 -17.73
CA LEU A 100 -13.61 3.66 -17.14
C LEU A 100 -14.27 2.73 -16.12
N VAL A 101 -14.29 1.41 -16.39
CA VAL A 101 -14.78 0.41 -15.43
C VAL A 101 -13.90 0.40 -14.17
N THR A 102 -12.59 0.48 -14.33
CA THR A 102 -11.62 0.48 -13.22
C THR A 102 -11.78 1.75 -12.36
N ILE A 103 -11.86 2.92 -13.00
CA ILE A 103 -12.12 4.22 -12.33
C ILE A 103 -13.44 4.19 -11.54
N ARG A 104 -14.51 3.58 -12.10
CA ARG A 104 -15.79 3.41 -11.39
C ARG A 104 -15.66 2.53 -10.15
N LYS A 105 -14.93 1.40 -10.23
CA LYS A 105 -14.68 0.51 -9.09
C LYS A 105 -13.90 1.20 -7.97
N ILE A 106 -12.88 1.99 -8.32
CA ILE A 106 -12.07 2.77 -7.37
C ILE A 106 -12.92 3.84 -6.68
N LYS A 107 -13.69 4.65 -7.44
CA LYS A 107 -14.59 5.67 -6.89
C LYS A 107 -15.68 5.08 -5.98
N ALA A 108 -16.21 3.90 -6.31
CA ALA A 108 -17.21 3.21 -5.50
C ALA A 108 -16.64 2.71 -4.15
N ARG A 109 -15.42 2.18 -4.14
CA ARG A 109 -14.72 1.77 -2.89
C ARG A 109 -14.35 2.97 -2.02
N SER A 110 -13.85 4.06 -2.61
CA SER A 110 -13.53 5.29 -1.89
C SER A 110 -14.75 5.90 -1.17
N ARG A 111 -15.92 5.93 -1.82
CA ARG A 111 -17.17 6.41 -1.20
C ARG A 111 -17.66 5.55 -0.04
N ARG A 112 -17.38 4.24 -0.03
CA ARG A 112 -17.74 3.35 1.09
C ARG A 112 -16.88 3.62 2.33
N LYS A 113 -15.58 3.92 2.18
CA LYS A 113 -14.68 4.34 3.28
C LYS A 113 -15.14 5.66 3.93
N SER A 114 -15.66 6.61 3.17
CA SER A 114 -16.17 7.88 3.72
C SER A 114 -17.56 7.77 4.38
N GLY A 115 -18.36 6.76 4.03
CA GLY A 115 -19.70 6.55 4.60
C GLY A 115 -19.71 5.88 5.97
N GLN A 116 -18.69 5.07 6.29
CA GLN A 116 -18.67 4.26 7.52
C GLN A 116 -18.22 5.05 8.77
N LYS A 117 -17.62 6.24 8.60
CA LYS A 117 -17.25 7.13 9.73
C LYS A 117 -18.41 7.92 10.34
N ARG A 118 -19.64 7.87 9.78
CA ARG A 118 -20.77 8.71 10.23
C ARG A 118 -21.87 8.00 11.05
N LYS A 119 -21.75 6.71 11.37
CA LYS A 119 -22.78 5.95 12.13
C LYS A 119 -22.34 5.43 13.51
N ALA A 120 -21.32 6.02 14.13
CA ALA A 120 -20.88 5.66 15.48
C ALA A 120 -20.99 6.81 16.49
N LYS A 121 -22.06 7.62 16.41
CA LYS A 121 -22.33 8.67 17.41
C LYS A 121 -23.83 8.99 17.54
N SER A 122 -24.65 8.00 17.90
CA SER A 122 -26.00 8.26 18.45
C SER A 122 -26.56 7.02 19.17
N SER A 123 -26.03 6.70 20.33
CA SER A 123 -26.77 5.91 21.34
C SER A 123 -26.12 6.10 22.71
N SER A 124 -26.27 7.29 23.29
CA SER A 124 -26.27 7.44 24.74
C SER A 124 -27.71 7.73 25.13
N ASN A 125 -28.44 6.68 25.52
CA ASN A 125 -29.69 6.85 26.24
C ASN A 125 -29.38 7.39 27.65
N PRO A 126 -30.27 8.20 28.24
CA PRO A 126 -30.21 8.61 29.64
C PRO A 126 -30.78 7.49 30.55
N GLU A 127 -30.70 7.68 31.87
CA GLU A 127 -31.16 6.80 32.98
C GLU A 127 -30.11 5.76 33.45
N SER A 128 -29.66 5.67 34.72
CA SER A 128 -30.30 5.98 36.00
C SER A 128 -29.32 6.06 37.19
N ALA A 129 -29.80 6.72 38.26
CA ALA A 129 -29.66 6.41 39.69
C ALA A 129 -28.37 6.79 40.46
N GLY A 130 -28.58 7.53 41.56
CA GLY A 130 -27.62 7.83 42.62
C GLY A 130 -27.96 9.12 43.34
#